data_AF-A0A7Y5CNM5-F1
#
_entry.id   AF-A0A7Y5CNM5-F1
#
_cell.length_a   1.000
_cell.length_b   1.000
_cell.length_c   1.000
_cell.angle_alpha   90.00
_cell.angle_beta   90.00
_cell.angle_gamma   90.00
#
_symmetry.space_group_name_H-M   'P 1'
#
loop_
_entity.id
_entity.type
_entity.pdbx_description
1 polymer ?
#
loop_
_entity_poly.entity_id
_entity_poly.type
_entity_poly.pdbx_seq_one_letter_code
_entity_poly.pdbx_strand_id
1 'polypeptide(L)'
;MPVYKFKSHEDAEAALWTFSPDAAYYKRVAALWRFANRLNPISYPAGLFKFRSLEEANRHREEIELAQARALRARRRAEENKQPD
;
A
#
# COMPACT_ATOMS: atom_id res chain seq x y z
N MET A 1 -2.27 -14.61 10.84
CA MET A 1 -3.65 -14.36 10.41
C MET A 1 -4.48 -15.54 10.84
N PRO A 2 -5.53 -15.37 11.67
CA PRO A 2 -6.46 -16.45 11.95
C PRO A 2 -7.08 -16.93 10.63
N VAL A 3 -7.08 -18.25 10.42
CA VAL A 3 -7.76 -18.88 9.30
C VAL A 3 -9.17 -19.20 9.75
N TYR A 4 -10.16 -18.58 9.12
CA TYR A 4 -11.58 -18.81 9.40
C TYR A 4 -12.14 -19.84 8.42
N LYS A 5 -13.00 -20.73 8.91
CA LYS A 5 -13.80 -21.64 8.07
C LYS A 5 -15.22 -21.11 8.00
N PHE A 6 -15.66 -20.74 6.81
CA PHE A 6 -17.03 -20.30 6.53
C PHE A 6 -17.84 -21.46 5.93
N LYS A 7 -19.16 -21.46 6.16
CA LYS A 7 -20.05 -22.52 5.66
C LYS A 7 -20.60 -22.20 4.26
N SER A 8 -20.64 -20.92 3.90
CA SER A 8 -21.05 -20.43 2.59
C SER A 8 -20.17 -19.26 2.12
N HIS A 9 -20.34 -18.84 0.88
CA HIS A 9 -19.65 -17.67 0.34
C HIS A 9 -20.21 -16.37 0.93
N GLU A 10 -21.52 -16.31 1.16
CA GLU A 10 -22.19 -15.16 1.75
C GLU A 10 -21.66 -14.87 3.17
N ASP A 11 -21.40 -15.92 3.96
CA ASP A 11 -20.77 -15.78 5.28
C ASP A 11 -19.35 -15.19 5.19
N ALA A 12 -18.59 -15.57 4.16
CA ALA A 12 -17.24 -15.06 3.93
C ALA A 12 -17.27 -13.60 3.45
N GLU A 13 -18.20 -13.26 2.56
CA GLU A 13 -18.41 -11.90 2.08
C GLU A 13 -18.81 -10.95 3.22
N ALA A 14 -19.73 -11.38 4.09
CA ALA A 14 -20.13 -10.61 5.26
C ALA A 14 -18.95 -10.36 6.21
N ALA A 15 -18.02 -11.31 6.34
CA ALA A 15 -16.84 -11.19 7.19
C ALA A 15 -15.76 -10.24 6.64
N LEU A 16 -15.80 -9.86 5.35
CA LEU A 16 -14.84 -8.91 4.77
C LEU A 16 -15.02 -7.50 5.34
N TRP A 17 -16.24 -7.16 5.77
CA TRP A 17 -16.60 -5.81 6.17
C TRP A 17 -16.83 -5.73 7.68
N THR A 18 -16.16 -4.79 8.34
CA THR A 18 -16.47 -4.44 9.73
C THR A 18 -17.39 -3.22 9.74
N PHE A 19 -18.70 -3.46 9.82
CA PHE A 19 -19.73 -2.39 9.79
C PHE A 19 -19.83 -1.59 11.09
N SER A 20 -19.22 -2.06 12.18
CA SER A 20 -19.19 -1.38 13.48
C SER A 20 -17.77 -1.40 14.06
N PRO A 21 -16.84 -0.65 13.46
CA PRO A 21 -15.45 -0.65 13.89
C PRO A 21 -15.29 0.01 15.26
N ASP A 22 -14.55 -0.64 16.15
CA ASP A 22 -14.21 -0.12 17.46
C ASP A 22 -12.80 0.51 17.50
N ALA A 23 -12.41 1.06 18.65
CA ALA A 23 -11.08 1.63 18.81
C ALA A 23 -9.95 0.59 18.56
N ALA A 24 -10.18 -0.69 18.89
CA ALA A 24 -9.21 -1.75 18.67
C ALA A 24 -9.00 -2.05 17.18
N TYR A 25 -10.08 -2.03 16.38
CA TYR A 25 -10.03 -2.15 14.94
C TYR A 25 -9.13 -1.09 14.30
N TYR A 26 -9.35 0.18 14.62
CA TYR A 26 -8.52 1.27 14.08
C TYR A 26 -7.05 1.16 14.48
N LYS A 27 -6.76 0.70 15.70
CA LYS A 27 -5.37 0.42 16.14
C LYS A 27 -4.71 -0.66 15.26
N ARG A 28 -5.43 -1.73 14.91
CA ARG A 28 -4.93 -2.80 14.03
C ARG A 28 -4.71 -2.29 12.60
N VAL A 29 -5.66 -1.53 12.05
CA VAL A 29 -5.54 -0.92 10.72
C VAL A 29 -4.31 0.00 10.65
N ALA A 30 -4.13 0.86 11.65
CA ALA A 30 -2.96 1.74 11.71
C ALA A 30 -1.64 0.94 11.81
N ALA A 31 -1.62 -0.16 12.57
CA ALA A 31 -0.44 -1.03 12.65
C ALA A 31 -0.12 -1.71 11.32
N LEU A 32 -1.14 -2.18 10.60
CA LEU A 32 -1.00 -2.77 9.27
C LEU A 32 -0.35 -1.77 8.29
N TRP A 33 -0.87 -0.54 8.21
CA TRP A 33 -0.34 0.47 7.30
C TRP A 33 1.07 0.94 7.68
N ARG A 34 1.37 1.09 8.98
CA ARG A 34 2.74 1.36 9.44
C ARG A 34 3.71 0.26 9.00
N PHE A 35 3.31 -1.00 9.09
CA PHE A 35 4.14 -2.12 8.65
C PHE A 35 4.29 -2.15 7.11
N ALA A 36 3.20 -1.98 6.37
CA ALA A 36 3.24 -1.94 4.91
C ALA A 36 4.16 -0.82 4.39
N ASN A 37 4.08 0.38 4.99
CA ASN A 37 4.94 1.51 4.64
C ASN A 37 6.43 1.24 4.92
N ARG A 38 6.76 0.37 5.87
CA ARG A 38 8.16 -0.05 6.09
C ARG A 38 8.66 -1.00 5.01
N LEU A 39 7.80 -1.90 4.53
CA LEU A 39 8.16 -2.86 3.48
C LEU A 39 8.31 -2.18 2.12
N ASN A 40 7.43 -1.25 1.82
CA ASN A 40 7.43 -0.51 0.56
C ASN A 40 7.13 0.98 0.82
N PRO A 41 8.16 1.80 1.08
CA PRO A 41 7.97 3.18 1.48
C PRO A 41 7.62 4.07 0.28
N ILE A 42 6.47 3.86 -0.36
CA ILE A 42 6.01 4.69 -1.49
C ILE A 42 5.54 6.06 -0.99
N SER A 43 5.97 7.13 -1.66
CA SER A 43 5.51 8.50 -1.38
C SER A 43 4.64 8.99 -2.52
N TYR A 44 3.37 9.22 -2.21
CA TYR A 44 2.43 9.85 -3.15
C TYR A 44 2.52 11.38 -3.05
N PRO A 45 2.38 12.11 -4.16
CA PRO A 45 2.32 13.56 -4.14
C PRO A 45 1.08 14.01 -3.37
N ALA A 46 1.25 15.02 -2.50
CA ALA A 46 0.13 15.59 -1.75
C ALA A 46 -0.76 16.43 -2.68
N GLY A 47 -2.08 16.35 -2.49
CA GLY A 47 -3.05 17.14 -3.23
C GLY A 47 -4.26 16.34 -3.71
N LEU A 48 -5.22 17.05 -4.30
CA LEU A 48 -6.37 16.46 -4.97
C LEU A 48 -6.11 16.44 -6.47
N PHE A 49 -6.17 15.24 -7.06
CA PHE A 49 -6.00 15.03 -8.49
C PHE A 49 -7.36 14.68 -9.09
N LYS A 50 -7.75 15.41 -10.14
CA LYS A 50 -8.99 15.14 -10.87
C LYS A 50 -8.66 14.34 -12.12
N PHE A 51 -9.31 13.18 -12.26
CA PHE A 51 -9.21 12.33 -13.44
C PHE A 51 -10.56 12.23 -14.14
N ARG A 52 -10.53 12.03 -15.46
CA ARG A 52 -11.72 11.85 -16.29
C ARG A 52 -12.17 10.39 -16.34
N SER A 53 -11.26 9.46 -16.06
CA SER A 53 -11.55 8.03 -16.01
C SER A 53 -10.68 7.28 -14.99
N LEU A 54 -11.06 6.04 -14.70
CA LEU A 54 -10.27 5.16 -13.82
C LEU A 54 -8.92 4.81 -14.44
N GLU A 55 -8.85 4.65 -15.76
CA GLU A 55 -7.62 4.35 -16.48
C GLU A 55 -6.61 5.49 -16.37
N GLU A 56 -7.08 6.74 -16.38
CA GLU A 56 -6.23 7.92 -16.17
C GLU A 56 -5.67 7.94 -14.74
N ALA A 57 -6.50 7.66 -13.74
CA ALA A 57 -6.08 7.58 -12.34
C ALA A 57 -5.05 6.46 -12.11
N ASN A 58 -5.26 5.29 -12.72
CA ASN A 58 -4.34 4.15 -12.63
C ASN A 58 -2.99 4.48 -13.29
N ARG A 59 -2.99 5.09 -14.48
CA ARG A 59 -1.76 5.50 -15.16
C ARG A 59 -0.96 6.50 -14.34
N HIS A 60 -1.63 7.49 -13.75
CA HIS A 60 -0.98 8.47 -12.86
C HIS A 60 -0.31 7.78 -11.66
N ARG A 61 -0.99 6.81 -11.05
CA ARG A 61 -0.43 6.00 -9.97
C ARG A 61 0.79 5.19 -10.43
N GLU A 62 0.69 4.50 -11.55
CA GLU A 62 1.79 3.70 -12.12
C GLU A 62 3.03 4.56 -12.39
N GLU A 63 2.85 5.77 -12.91
CA GLU A 63 3.94 6.72 -13.15
C GLU A 63 4.68 7.09 -11.86
N ILE A 64 3.94 7.36 -10.77
CA ILE A 64 4.52 7.65 -9.45
C ILE A 64 5.33 6.45 -8.94
N GLU A 65 4.72 5.26 -8.98
CA GLU A 65 5.35 4.03 -8.50
C GLU A 65 6.62 3.70 -9.30
N LEU A 66 6.59 3.87 -10.63
CA LEU A 66 7.73 3.69 -11.53
C LEU A 66 8.85 4.70 -11.27
N ALA A 67 8.51 5.98 -11.13
CA ALA A 67 9.49 7.03 -10.85
C ALA A 67 10.24 6.73 -9.54
N GLN A 68 9.51 6.31 -8.51
CA GLN A 68 10.11 5.95 -7.24
C GLN A 68 10.97 4.68 -7.31
N ALA A 69 10.51 3.64 -8.02
CA ALA A 69 11.29 2.42 -8.22
C ALA A 69 12.63 2.73 -8.91
N ARG A 70 12.63 3.64 -9.90
CA ARG A 70 13.85 4.13 -10.56
C ARG A 70 14.77 4.86 -9.57
N ALA A 71 14.22 5.76 -8.75
CA ALA A 71 14.99 6.50 -7.74
C ALA A 71 15.64 5.56 -6.70
N LEU A 72 14.91 4.55 -6.21
CA LEU A 72 15.43 3.55 -5.27
C LEU A 72 16.56 2.73 -5.88
N ARG A 73 16.42 2.30 -7.14
CA ARG A 73 17.48 1.57 -7.87
C ARG A 73 18.73 2.43 -8.04
N ALA A 74 18.57 3.71 -8.39
CA ALA A 74 19.69 4.63 -8.54
C ALA A 74 20.41 4.85 -7.19
N ARG A 75 19.65 5.02 -6.09
CA ARG A 75 20.22 5.18 -4.75
C ARG A 75 21.03 3.95 -4.32
N ARG A 76 20.49 2.74 -4.51
CA ARG A 76 21.21 1.49 -4.18
C ARG A 76 22.54 1.37 -4.93
N ARG A 77 22.56 1.64 -6.24
CA ARG A 77 23.80 1.66 -7.03
C ARG A 77 24.82 2.68 -6.53
N ALA A 78 24.35 3.85 -6.10
CA ALA A 78 25.23 4.89 -5.55
C ALA A 78 25.78 4.53 -4.16
N GLU A 79 25.02 3.80 -3.34
CA GLU A 79 25.47 3.26 -2.06
C GLU A 79 26.51 2.15 -2.26
N GLU A 80 26.28 1.22 -3.19
CA GLU A 80 27.24 0.17 -3.58
C GLU A 80 28.59 0.74 -4.06
N ASN A 81 28.55 1.78 -4.90
CA ASN A 81 29.78 2.42 -5.42
C ASN A 81 30.54 3.25 -4.36
N LYS A 82 29.95 3.51 -3.18
CA LYS A 82 30.56 4.30 -2.09
C LYS A 82 31.29 3.45 -1.06
N GLN A 83 31.21 2.13 -1.13
CA GLN A 83 31.99 1.20 -0.32
C GLN A 83 33.10 0.58 -1.19
N PRO A 84 34.23 1.28 -1.41
CA PRO A 84 35.44 0.61 -1.86
C PRO A 84 36.03 -0.20 -0.69
N ASP A 85 36.59 -1.37 -1.01
CA ASP A 85 37.31 -2.25 -0.08
C ASP A 85 38.40 -1.53 0.75
#